data_AF-A0A9E6F761-F1
#
_entry.id   AF-A0A9E6F761-F1
#
_cell.length_a   1.000
_cell.length_b   1.000
_cell.length_c   1.000
_cell.angle_alpha   90.00
_cell.angle_beta   90.00
_cell.angle_gamma   90.00
#
_symmetry.space_group_name_H-M   'P 1'
#
loop_
_entity.id
_entity.type
_entity.pdbx_description
1 polymer ?
#
loop_
_entity_poly.entity_id
_entity_poly.type
_entity_poly.pdbx_seq_one_letter_code
_entity_poly.pdbx_strand_id
1 'polypeptide(L)'
;MMLYNSQTVETITGEVVSVDRIAPMKGMSYGVHVKVKTATETIPVHLGPAWFLDPQETHILKGDKVTVIGSRVDYQGKPAIIAAEVKKGEDTFRLRDENGFPAWSGWRRQQMQMKQP
;
A
#
# COMPACT_ATOMS: atom_id res chain seq x y z
N MET A 1 8.32 13.45 2.91
CA MET A 1 7.37 14.29 2.16
C MET A 1 6.12 13.46 1.95
N MET A 2 5.01 13.81 2.60
CA MET A 2 3.77 13.05 2.48
C MET A 2 3.18 13.32 1.11
N LEU A 3 3.28 12.35 0.21
CA LEU A 3 2.63 12.40 -1.11
C LEU A 3 1.11 12.22 -1.00
N TYR A 4 0.63 11.68 0.13
CA TYR A 4 -0.81 11.46 0.36
C TYR A 4 -1.55 12.79 0.51
N ASN A 5 -2.65 12.94 -0.22
CA ASN A 5 -3.55 14.08 -0.16
C ASN A 5 -5.00 13.59 0.04
N SER A 6 -5.61 13.93 1.18
CA SER A 6 -6.98 13.54 1.51
C SER A 6 -8.04 14.04 0.51
N GLN A 7 -7.77 15.17 -0.17
CA GLN A 7 -8.67 15.73 -1.19
C GLN A 7 -8.68 14.95 -2.51
N THR A 8 -7.75 14.01 -2.67
CA THR A 8 -7.60 13.19 -3.88
C THR A 8 -7.92 11.72 -3.63
N VAL A 9 -8.57 11.44 -2.49
CA VAL A 9 -8.93 10.06 -2.13
C VAL A 9 -10.03 9.58 -3.06
N GLU A 10 -9.77 8.46 -3.70
CA GLU A 10 -10.70 7.77 -4.57
C GLU A 10 -10.75 6.29 -4.24
N THR A 11 -11.80 5.64 -4.72
CA THR A 11 -11.95 4.19 -4.67
C THR A 11 -11.79 3.63 -6.07
N ILE A 12 -10.85 2.71 -6.24
CA ILE A 12 -10.69 1.94 -7.48
C ILE A 12 -10.99 0.47 -7.22
N THR A 13 -11.60 -0.20 -8.20
CA THR A 13 -11.78 -1.66 -8.20
C THR A 13 -11.15 -2.23 -9.44
N GLY A 14 -10.43 -3.34 -9.28
CA GLY A 14 -9.74 -3.97 -10.39
C GLY A 14 -9.04 -5.26 -10.04
N GLU A 15 -8.30 -5.78 -11.01
CA GLU A 15 -7.49 -6.99 -10.86
C GLU A 15 -6.01 -6.62 -10.71
N VAL A 16 -5.31 -7.29 -9.79
CA VAL A 16 -3.87 -7.13 -9.63
C VAL A 16 -3.14 -7.83 -10.77
N VAL A 17 -2.41 -7.07 -11.58
CA VAL A 17 -1.68 -7.61 -12.74
C VAL A 17 -0.19 -7.80 -12.48
N SER A 18 0.38 -7.10 -11.49
CA SER A 18 1.73 -7.32 -10.99
C SER A 18 1.88 -6.92 -9.52
N VAL A 19 2.85 -7.56 -8.85
CA VAL A 19 3.30 -7.22 -7.49
C VAL A 19 4.81 -7.05 -7.56
N ASP A 20 5.27 -5.84 -7.28
CA ASP A 20 6.65 -5.41 -7.42
C ASP A 20 7.22 -5.04 -6.03
N ARG A 21 8.37 -5.64 -5.67
CA ARG A 21 9.12 -5.29 -4.44
C ARG A 21 10.29 -4.39 -4.82
N ILE A 22 10.21 -3.11 -4.47
CA ILE A 22 11.19 -2.09 -4.90
C ILE A 22 12.00 -1.61 -3.71
N ALA A 23 13.32 -1.79 -3.74
CA ALA A 23 14.22 -1.20 -2.76
C ALA A 23 14.79 0.12 -3.31
N PRO A 24 14.71 1.23 -2.56
CA PRO A 24 15.28 2.51 -3.00
C PRO A 24 16.82 2.50 -3.02
N MET A 25 17.47 1.69 -2.17
CA MET A 25 18.91 1.45 -2.17
C MET A 25 19.23 0.04 -1.65
N LYS A 26 20.40 -0.50 -1.99
CA LYS A 26 20.89 -1.78 -1.46
C LYS A 26 20.99 -1.69 0.07
N GLY A 27 20.27 -2.58 0.77
CA GLY A 27 20.23 -2.61 2.24
C GLY A 27 19.07 -1.84 2.89
N MET A 28 18.25 -1.11 2.11
CA MET A 28 17.00 -0.53 2.62
C MET A 28 15.83 -1.51 2.52
N SER A 29 14.82 -1.30 3.36
CA SER A 29 13.54 -2.02 3.27
C SER A 29 12.91 -1.86 1.90
N TYR A 30 12.43 -2.95 1.33
CA TYR A 30 11.59 -2.95 0.14
C TYR A 30 10.25 -2.26 0.43
N GLY A 31 9.75 -1.48 -0.54
CA GLY A 31 8.33 -1.11 -0.66
C GLY A 31 7.60 -2.11 -1.56
N VAL A 32 6.36 -2.44 -1.22
CA VAL A 32 5.47 -3.27 -2.03
C VAL A 32 4.57 -2.36 -2.85
N HIS A 33 4.70 -2.48 -4.17
CA HIS A 33 3.87 -1.80 -5.14
C HIS A 33 3.07 -2.87 -5.90
N VAL A 34 1.82 -2.58 -6.21
CA VAL A 34 1.00 -3.44 -7.07
C VAL A 34 0.49 -2.64 -8.26
N LYS A 35 0.25 -3.29 -9.39
CA LYS A 35 -0.45 -2.67 -10.52
C LYS A 35 -1.87 -3.20 -10.55
N VAL A 36 -2.84 -2.32 -10.49
CA VAL A 36 -4.27 -2.68 -10.54
C VAL A 36 -4.82 -2.26 -11.89
N LYS A 37 -5.33 -3.23 -12.63
CA LYS A 37 -6.05 -3.02 -13.89
C LYS A 37 -7.53 -2.78 -13.56
N THR A 38 -7.99 -1.56 -13.80
CA THR A 38 -9.40 -1.16 -13.71
C THR A 38 -10.07 -1.31 -15.08
N ALA A 39 -11.33 -0.88 -15.19
CA ALA A 39 -12.03 -0.83 -16.47
C ALA A 39 -11.42 0.15 -17.48
N THR A 40 -10.72 1.20 -17.00
CA THR A 40 -10.26 2.32 -17.82
C THR A 40 -8.75 2.41 -17.96
N GLU A 41 -7.99 1.95 -16.96
CA GLU A 41 -6.54 2.10 -16.93
C GLU A 41 -5.86 1.00 -16.10
N THR A 42 -4.53 0.97 -16.14
CA THR A 42 -3.72 0.19 -15.19
C THR A 42 -2.89 1.15 -14.37
N ILE A 43 -3.19 1.23 -13.07
CA ILE A 43 -2.61 2.22 -12.17
C ILE A 43 -1.68 1.55 -11.15
N PRO A 44 -0.46 2.08 -10.93
CA PRO A 44 0.39 1.63 -9.84
C PRO A 44 -0.16 2.09 -8.48
N VAL A 45 -0.19 1.18 -7.52
CA VAL A 45 -0.68 1.37 -6.16
C VAL A 45 0.45 1.06 -5.18
N HIS A 46 0.78 2.02 -4.34
CA HIS A 46 1.81 1.90 -3.30
C HIS A 46 1.17 1.45 -1.99
N LEU A 47 1.48 0.23 -1.55
CA LEU A 47 0.89 -0.35 -0.34
C LEU A 47 1.66 0.10 0.90
N GLY A 48 2.97 -0.07 0.89
CA GLY A 48 3.80 0.25 2.04
C GLY A 48 5.05 -0.64 2.10
N PRO A 49 5.77 -0.63 3.23
CA PRO A 49 6.99 -1.42 3.35
C PRO A 49 6.69 -2.92 3.46
N ALA A 50 7.53 -3.74 2.82
CA ALA A 50 7.39 -5.19 2.81
C ALA A 50 7.41 -5.81 4.21
N TRP A 51 8.24 -5.30 5.14
CA TRP A 51 8.28 -5.81 6.52
C TRP A 51 6.99 -5.60 7.30
N PHE A 52 6.16 -4.62 6.90
CA PHE A 52 4.86 -4.43 7.52
C PHE A 52 3.85 -5.42 6.94
N LEU A 53 3.89 -5.66 5.62
CA LEU A 53 2.93 -6.49 4.91
C LEU A 53 3.21 -8.00 5.08
N ASP A 54 4.47 -8.44 5.00
CA ASP A 54 4.84 -9.86 5.02
C ASP A 54 4.30 -10.63 6.26
N PRO A 55 4.30 -10.08 7.50
CA PRO A 55 3.75 -10.77 8.67
C PRO A 55 2.22 -10.76 8.78
N GLN A 56 1.52 -9.91 8.01
CA GLN A 56 0.07 -9.69 8.15
C GLN A 56 -0.77 -10.62 7.25
N GLU A 57 -0.16 -11.63 6.62
CA GLU A 57 -0.78 -12.47 5.60
C GLU A 57 -1.53 -11.67 4.52
N THR A 58 -1.05 -10.44 4.26
CA THR A 58 -1.59 -9.48 3.26
C THR A 58 -1.22 -9.93 1.85
N HIS A 59 -1.26 -11.24 1.57
CA HIS A 59 -0.85 -11.88 0.33
C HIS A 59 -1.79 -11.45 -0.80
N ILE A 60 -1.58 -10.24 -1.28
CA ILE A 60 -2.10 -9.72 -2.53
C ILE A 60 -1.20 -10.30 -3.61
N LEU A 61 -1.82 -11.10 -4.47
CA LEU A 61 -1.17 -11.83 -5.54
C LEU A 61 -1.69 -11.35 -6.89
N LYS A 62 -0.95 -11.67 -7.94
CA LYS A 62 -1.42 -11.47 -9.31
C LYS A 62 -2.70 -12.31 -9.53
N GLY A 63 -3.71 -11.69 -10.13
CA GLY A 63 -5.03 -12.28 -10.36
C GLY A 63 -6.06 -11.94 -9.28
N ASP A 64 -5.63 -11.39 -8.14
CA ASP A 64 -6.57 -11.00 -7.08
C ASP A 64 -7.43 -9.82 -7.52
N LYS A 65 -8.74 -9.92 -7.23
CA LYS A 65 -9.66 -8.80 -7.34
C LYS A 65 -9.61 -7.98 -6.06
N VAL A 66 -9.33 -6.70 -6.19
CA VAL A 66 -9.17 -5.79 -5.06
C VAL A 66 -10.00 -4.53 -5.23
N THR A 67 -10.46 -4.00 -4.11
CA THR A 67 -10.97 -2.63 -4.00
C THR A 67 -9.97 -1.83 -3.17
N VAL A 68 -9.43 -0.77 -3.73
CA VAL A 68 -8.44 0.09 -3.08
C VAL A 68 -9.08 1.44 -2.82
N ILE A 69 -8.97 1.91 -1.58
CA ILE A 69 -9.25 3.29 -1.19
C ILE A 69 -7.91 3.96 -0.97
N GLY A 70 -7.64 5.06 -1.67
CA GLY A 70 -6.36 5.75 -1.54
C GLY A 70 -6.29 7.08 -2.27
N SER A 71 -5.23 7.83 -2.00
CA SER A 71 -4.99 9.14 -2.62
C SER A 71 -4.36 8.99 -3.99
N ARG A 72 -5.00 9.57 -5.02
CA ARG A 72 -4.41 9.70 -6.36
C ARG A 72 -3.40 10.84 -6.38
N VAL A 73 -2.19 10.51 -6.79
CA VAL A 73 -1.04 11.43 -6.81
C VAL A 73 -0.37 11.41 -8.18
N ASP A 74 0.24 12.52 -8.55
CA ASP A 74 1.19 12.54 -9.66
C ASP A 74 2.59 12.25 -9.13
N TYR A 75 3.22 11.20 -9.65
CA TYR A 75 4.59 10.86 -9.36
C TYR A 75 5.40 10.81 -10.66
N GLN A 76 6.28 11.79 -10.84
CA GLN A 76 7.10 11.95 -12.05
C GLN A 76 6.27 12.04 -13.34
N GLY A 77 5.14 12.76 -13.31
CA GLY A 77 4.26 12.93 -14.46
C GLY A 77 3.39 11.71 -14.77
N LYS A 78 3.28 10.75 -13.84
CA LYS A 78 2.47 9.55 -13.98
C LYS A 78 1.53 9.39 -12.79
N PRO A 79 0.27 9.01 -13.01
CA PRO A 79 -0.66 8.77 -11.92
C PRO A 79 -0.25 7.54 -11.11
N ALA A 80 -0.41 7.63 -9.79
CA ALA A 80 -0.26 6.54 -8.85
C ALA A 80 -1.27 6.69 -7.71
N ILE A 81 -1.53 5.60 -6.98
CA ILE A 81 -2.38 5.61 -5.79
C ILE A 81 -1.54 5.28 -4.56
N ILE A 82 -1.63 6.11 -3.53
CA ILE A 82 -1.11 5.78 -2.20
C ILE A 82 -2.26 5.17 -1.40
N ALA A 83 -2.21 3.85 -1.18
CA ALA A 83 -3.32 3.12 -0.58
C ALA A 83 -3.50 3.47 0.89
N ALA A 84 -4.72 3.82 1.30
CA ALA A 84 -5.11 3.89 2.70
C ALA A 84 -5.68 2.56 3.17
N GLU A 85 -6.52 1.93 2.34
CA GLU A 85 -7.15 0.64 2.62
C GLU A 85 -7.19 -0.21 1.35
N VAL A 86 -6.98 -1.52 1.49
CA VAL A 86 -7.16 -2.49 0.42
C VAL A 86 -8.08 -3.60 0.89
N LYS A 87 -9.11 -3.91 0.09
CA LYS A 87 -10.03 -5.02 0.32
C LYS A 87 -9.80 -6.11 -0.71
N LYS A 88 -9.75 -7.37 -0.25
CA LYS A 88 -9.64 -8.58 -1.08
C LYS A 88 -10.61 -9.62 -0.54
N GLY A 89 -11.71 -9.85 -1.26
CA GLY A 89 -12.78 -10.71 -0.73
C GLY A 89 -13.37 -10.13 0.55
N GLU A 90 -13.31 -10.89 1.64
CA GLU A 90 -13.75 -10.45 2.98
C GLU A 90 -12.63 -9.75 3.78
N ASP A 91 -11.38 -9.89 3.34
CA ASP A 91 -10.24 -9.32 4.03
C ASP A 91 -10.14 -7.81 3.76
N THR A 92 -9.92 -7.03 4.82
CA THR A 92 -9.69 -5.59 4.75
C THR A 92 -8.37 -5.24 5.43
N PHE A 93 -7.48 -4.62 4.66
CA PHE A 93 -6.13 -4.27 5.08
C PHE A 93 -5.99 -2.76 5.17
N ARG A 94 -5.89 -2.24 6.39
CA ARG A 94 -5.70 -0.81 6.66
C ARG A 94 -4.21 -0.48 6.75
N LEU A 95 -3.78 0.42 5.88
CA LEU A 95 -2.37 0.79 5.69
C LEU A 95 -2.09 2.19 6.22
N ARG A 96 -3.04 3.12 6.04
CA ARG A 96 -2.94 4.51 6.49
C ARG A 96 -4.27 4.97 7.08
N ASP A 97 -4.21 5.94 7.97
CA ASP A 97 -5.40 6.63 8.46
C ASP A 97 -5.91 7.67 7.43
N GLU A 98 -7.00 8.36 7.77
CA GLU A 98 -7.65 9.36 6.91
C GLU A 98 -6.75 10.54 6.54
N ASN A 99 -5.76 10.83 7.40
CA ASN A 99 -4.77 11.88 7.18
C ASN A 99 -3.52 11.37 6.43
N GLY A 100 -3.50 10.09 6.05
CA GLY A 100 -2.39 9.46 5.36
C GLY A 100 -1.25 9.03 6.28
N PHE A 101 -1.41 9.08 7.61
CA PHE A 101 -0.40 8.56 8.53
C PHE A 101 -0.35 7.04 8.42
N PRO A 102 0.83 6.48 8.12
CA PRO A 102 0.94 5.05 7.97
C PRO A 102 0.87 4.34 9.32
N ALA A 103 0.18 3.20 9.37
CA ALA A 103 0.07 2.35 10.56
C ALA A 103 1.44 1.92 11.10
N TRP A 104 2.46 1.87 10.23
CA TRP A 104 3.84 1.54 10.60
C TRP A 104 4.66 2.69 11.18
N SER A 105 4.17 3.93 11.18
CA SER A 105 4.90 5.09 11.72
C SER A 105 5.20 4.96 13.22
N GLY A 106 4.33 4.29 13.99
CA GLY A 106 4.51 4.04 15.44
C GLY A 106 5.07 2.66 15.80
N TRP A 107 5.10 1.73 14.84
CA TRP A 107 5.34 0.29 15.08
C TRP A 107 6.73 -0.02 15.68
N ARG A 108 7.74 0.83 15.41
CA ARG A 108 9.11 0.65 15.92
C ARG A 108 9.21 0.76 17.45
N ARG A 109 8.23 1.40 18.12
CA ARG A 109 8.21 1.57 19.59
C ARG A 109 7.59 0.37 20.31
N GLN A 110 6.69 -0.38 19.67
CA GLN A 110 5.93 -1.46 20.30
C GLN A 110 6.68 -2.82 20.28
N GLN A 111 7.49 -3.07 19.24
CA GLN A 111 8.33 -4.27 19.14
C GLN A 111 9.48 -4.32 20.17
N MET A 112 9.99 -3.16 20.62
CA MET A 112 11.02 -3.09 21.67
C MET A 112 10.47 -3.42 23.07
N GLN A 113 9.17 -3.20 23.31
CA GLN A 113 8.54 -3.47 24.61
C GLN A 113 8.13 -4.94 24.77
N MET A 114 7.81 -5.65 23.67
CA MET A 114 7.46 -7.08 23.69
C MET A 114 8.66 -8.03 23.60
N LYS A 115 9.89 -7.51 23.46
CA LYS A 115 11.14 -8.30 23.44
C LYS A 115 11.98 -8.15 24.72
N GLN A 116 11.40 -7.68 25.82
CA GLN A 116 12.05 -7.76 27.13
C GLN A 116 11.61 -9.07 27.80
N PRO A 117 12.53 -10.02 28.08
CA PRO A 117 12.24 -11.16 28.94
C PRO A 117 11.99 -10.71 30.39
#